data_AF-A0A671YF90-F1
#
_entry.id   AF-A0A671YF90-F1
#
_cell.length_a   1.000
_cell.length_b   1.000
_cell.length_c   1.000
_cell.angle_alpha   90.00
_cell.angle_beta   90.00
_cell.angle_gamma   90.00
#
_symmetry.space_group_name_H-M   'P 1'
#
loop_
_entity.id
_entity.type
_entity.pdbx_description
1 polymer ?
#
loop_
_entity_poly.entity_id
_entity_poly.type
_entity_poly.pdbx_seq_one_letter_code
_entity_poly.pdbx_strand_id
1 'polypeptide(L)'
;MSPRILSIALLLLFVCSAYSDMRHPGSRLSHPCCASVTTLNITDKVIGNTYREKPAGPQSPCVHALLLKTNKGEVCVDPKSEWVKNLIANMRKE
;
A
#
# COMPACT_ATOMS: atom_id res chain seq x y z
N MET A 1 -27.17 7.28 35.12
CA MET A 1 -26.70 7.65 33.77
C MET A 1 -27.91 7.64 32.84
N SER A 2 -28.19 8.74 32.13
CA SER A 2 -29.39 8.84 31.28
C SER A 2 -29.23 7.95 30.04
N PRO A 3 -30.25 7.17 29.63
CA PRO A 3 -30.17 6.30 28.45
C PRO A 3 -29.86 7.09 27.16
N ARG A 4 -30.14 8.39 27.16
CA ARG A 4 -29.82 9.30 26.06
C ARG A 4 -28.33 9.57 25.93
N ILE A 5 -27.62 9.66 27.05
CA ILE A 5 -26.16 9.85 27.08
C ILE A 5 -25.47 8.58 26.56
N LEU A 6 -25.99 7.40 26.91
CA LEU A 6 -25.48 6.11 26.44
C LEU A 6 -25.67 5.96 24.92
N SER A 7 -26.84 6.34 24.40
CA SER A 7 -27.15 6.28 22.97
C SER A 7 -26.28 7.22 22.13
N ILE A 8 -26.03 8.45 22.62
CA ILE A 8 -25.16 9.42 21.93
C ILE A 8 -23.70 8.92 21.91
N ALA A 9 -23.21 8.38 23.03
CA ALA A 9 -21.86 7.82 23.09
C ALA A 9 -21.68 6.65 22.11
N LEU A 10 -22.69 5.78 21.98
CA LEU A 10 -22.66 4.66 21.05
C LEU A 10 -22.63 5.11 19.59
N LEU A 11 -23.42 6.13 19.24
CA LEU A 11 -23.44 6.72 17.89
C LEU A 11 -22.09 7.33 17.52
N LEU A 12 -21.44 8.05 18.44
CA LEU A 12 -20.12 8.65 18.21
C LEU A 12 -19.04 7.59 17.97
N LEU A 13 -19.08 6.47 18.72
CA LEU A 13 -18.14 5.35 18.52
C LEU A 13 -18.31 4.68 17.16
N PHE A 14 -19.55 4.52 16.69
CA PHE A 14 -19.86 3.93 15.38
C PHE A 14 -19.37 4.81 14.21
N VAL A 15 -19.54 6.13 14.32
CA VAL A 15 -19.05 7.07 13.29
C VAL A 15 -17.51 7.13 13.28
N CYS A 16 -16.84 7.15 14.44
CA CYS A 16 -15.38 7.15 14.52
C CYS A 16 -14.73 5.88 13.94
N SER A 17 -15.40 4.73 14.07
CA SER A 17 -14.92 3.47 13.50
C SER A 17 -15.05 3.42 11.98
N ALA A 18 -16.13 3.99 11.41
CA ALA A 18 -16.29 4.10 9.96
C ALA A 18 -15.28 5.07 9.30
N TYR A 19 -14.88 6.14 9.99
CA TYR A 19 -13.91 7.12 9.45
C TYR A 19 -12.45 6.63 9.44
N SER A 20 -12.12 5.60 10.22
CA SER A 20 -10.75 5.09 10.31
C SER A 20 -10.32 4.24 9.10
N ASP A 21 -11.25 3.95 8.18
CA ASP A 21 -11.02 3.10 7.00
C ASP A 21 -10.43 3.86 5.79
N MET A 22 -10.34 5.19 5.85
CA MET A 22 -9.64 6.03 4.84
C MET A 22 -8.13 6.10 5.08
N ARG A 23 -7.50 4.98 5.47
CA ARG A 23 -6.04 4.87 5.46
C ARG A 23 -5.61 4.47 4.05
N HIS A 24 -5.04 5.44 3.32
CA HIS A 24 -4.18 5.21 2.16
C HIS A 24 -3.38 3.90 2.33
N PRO A 25 -3.29 3.02 1.32
CA PRO A 25 -2.50 1.79 1.38
C PRO A 25 -1.01 2.12 1.22
N GLY A 26 -0.47 2.87 2.18
CA GLY A 26 0.94 2.96 2.50
C GLY A 26 1.16 2.32 3.87
N SER A 27 0.60 1.12 4.08
CA SER A 27 0.67 0.43 5.36
C SER A 27 2.09 -0.06 5.59
N ARG A 28 2.75 0.54 6.60
CA ARG A 28 3.92 0.02 7.31
C ARG A 28 3.59 -1.27 8.08
N LEU A 29 2.97 -2.24 7.40
CA LEU A 29 2.91 -3.62 7.85
C LEU A 29 3.73 -4.38 6.82
N SER A 30 4.76 -5.06 7.29
CA SER A 30 5.52 -6.05 6.53
C SER A 30 4.57 -7.20 6.14
N HIS A 31 3.64 -6.93 5.21
CA HIS A 31 2.91 -7.99 4.54
C HIS A 31 3.98 -8.84 3.84
N PRO A 32 3.95 -10.17 4.02
CA PRO A 32 4.96 -11.04 3.43
C PRO A 32 4.99 -10.90 1.89
N CYS A 33 3.89 -10.45 1.29
CA CYS A 33 3.70 -10.26 -0.14
C CYS A 33 2.92 -8.97 -0.47
N CYS A 34 2.89 -8.58 -1.74
CA CYS A 34 2.02 -7.51 -2.22
C CYS A 34 0.62 -8.07 -2.51
N ALA A 35 -0.43 -7.51 -1.88
CA ALA A 35 -1.82 -7.91 -2.16
C ALA A 35 -2.39 -7.23 -3.42
N SER A 36 -1.83 -6.08 -3.77
CA SER A 36 -2.21 -5.28 -4.93
C SER A 36 -1.03 -4.45 -5.41
N VAL A 37 -1.18 -3.86 -6.60
CA VAL A 37 -0.20 -3.00 -7.26
C VAL A 37 -0.85 -1.66 -7.59
N THR A 38 -0.08 -0.57 -7.54
CA THR A 38 -0.57 0.74 -7.98
C THR A 38 -0.69 0.81 -9.49
N THR A 39 -1.79 1.40 -9.98
CA THR A 39 -1.96 1.79 -11.39
C THR A 39 -1.45 3.20 -11.67
N LEU A 40 -1.25 4.01 -10.62
CA LEU A 40 -0.71 5.36 -10.73
C LEU A 40 0.79 5.30 -11.02
N ASN A 41 1.23 6.08 -12.00
CA ASN A 41 2.64 6.35 -12.23
C ASN A 41 3.19 7.22 -11.09
N ILE A 42 4.18 6.70 -10.37
CA ILE A 42 4.79 7.32 -9.19
C ILE A 42 6.29 7.57 -9.36
N THR A 43 6.80 7.58 -10.60
CA THR A 43 8.22 7.76 -10.91
C THR A 43 8.85 8.96 -10.19
N ASP A 44 8.10 10.07 -10.07
CA ASP A 44 8.52 11.30 -9.39
C ASP A 44 8.68 11.17 -7.86
N LYS A 45 8.11 10.12 -7.27
CA LYS A 45 8.10 9.88 -5.80
C LYS A 45 9.12 8.84 -5.37
N VAL A 46 9.70 8.10 -6.31
CA VAL A 46 10.66 7.03 -6.05
C VAL A 46 11.99 7.62 -5.60
N ILE A 47 12.56 7.05 -4.54
CA ILE A 47 13.83 7.47 -3.96
C ILE A 47 14.84 6.32 -4.04
N GLY A 48 16.10 6.68 -4.30
CA GLY A 48 17.20 5.71 -4.44
C GLY A 48 17.24 5.03 -5.81
N ASN A 49 18.15 4.07 -5.96
CA ASN A 49 18.36 3.33 -7.22
C ASN A 49 18.10 1.82 -7.10
N THR A 50 17.45 1.38 -6.02
CA THR A 50 17.20 -0.05 -5.80
C THR A 50 15.71 -0.38 -5.73
N TYR A 51 15.37 -1.60 -6.10
CA TYR A 51 14.04 -2.16 -5.95
C TYR A 51 14.12 -3.60 -5.44
N ARG A 52 13.06 -4.07 -4.78
CA ARG A 52 12.94 -5.47 -4.36
C ARG A 52 11.86 -6.16 -5.18
N GLU A 53 12.12 -7.38 -5.64
CA GLU A 53 11.09 -8.17 -6.29
C GLU A 53 10.28 -8.96 -5.26
N LYS A 54 8.95 -8.95 -5.40
CA LYS A 54 8.02 -9.73 -4.57
C LYS A 54 7.34 -10.77 -5.44
N PRO A 55 7.62 -12.08 -5.23
CA PRO A 55 6.99 -13.13 -6.01
C PRO A 55 5.48 -13.20 -5.71
N ALA A 56 4.71 -13.71 -6.67
CA ALA A 56 3.35 -14.15 -6.39
C ALA A 56 3.39 -15.28 -5.35
N GLY A 57 2.52 -15.19 -4.35
CA GLY A 57 2.41 -16.22 -3.32
C GLY A 57 1.44 -17.33 -3.75
N PRO A 58 1.50 -18.52 -3.12
CA PRO A 58 0.57 -19.61 -3.41
C PRO A 58 -0.87 -19.32 -2.94
N GLN A 59 -1.04 -18.39 -2.01
CA GLN A 59 -2.34 -17.99 -1.47
C GLN A 59 -2.69 -16.59 -1.96
N SER A 60 -3.91 -16.45 -2.49
CA SER A 60 -4.53 -15.14 -2.71
C SER A 60 -4.61 -14.40 -1.37
N PRO A 61 -4.29 -13.09 -1.31
CA PRO A 61 -4.19 -12.15 -2.43
C PRO A 61 -2.76 -11.83 -2.91
N CYS A 62 -1.76 -12.68 -2.71
CA CYS A 62 -0.37 -12.33 -3.08
C CYS A 62 -0.13 -12.29 -4.60
N VAL A 63 0.12 -11.10 -5.15
CA VAL A 63 0.45 -10.89 -6.57
C VAL A 63 1.95 -10.65 -6.78
N HIS A 64 2.43 -10.92 -7.99
CA HIS A 64 3.78 -10.56 -8.43
C HIS A 64 3.89 -9.04 -8.55
N ALA A 65 4.85 -8.46 -7.85
CA ALA A 65 5.07 -7.01 -7.82
C ALA A 65 6.53 -6.64 -7.62
N LEU A 66 6.91 -5.42 -7.96
CA LEU A 66 8.15 -4.80 -7.49
C LEU A 66 7.84 -3.85 -6.35
N LEU A 67 8.71 -3.82 -5.35
CA LEU A 67 8.61 -2.96 -4.18
C LEU A 67 9.62 -1.82 -4.33
N LEU A 68 9.09 -0.62 -4.57
CA LEU A 68 9.87 0.62 -4.70
C LEU A 68 9.83 1.41 -3.39
N LYS A 69 10.95 2.02 -3.04
CA LYS A 69 11.02 2.97 -1.92
C LYS A 69 10.61 4.35 -2.43
N THR A 70 9.69 5.00 -1.72
CA THR A 70 9.25 6.38 -1.98
C THR A 70 9.47 7.22 -0.74
N ASN A 71 9.38 8.55 -0.88
CA ASN A 71 9.42 9.47 0.27
C ASN A 71 8.30 9.22 1.29
N LYS A 72 7.22 8.54 0.91
CA LYS A 72 6.07 8.20 1.78
C LYS A 72 6.09 6.77 2.30
N GLY A 73 7.08 5.95 1.90
CA GLY A 73 7.17 4.54 2.25
C GLY A 73 7.30 3.65 1.03
N GLU A 74 7.14 2.34 1.23
CA GLU A 74 7.30 1.36 0.16
C GLU A 74 5.99 1.16 -0.61
N VAL A 75 6.08 1.03 -1.94
CA VAL A 75 4.92 0.87 -2.82
C VAL A 75 5.13 -0.32 -3.75
N CYS A 76 4.11 -1.18 -3.84
CA CYS A 76 4.05 -2.29 -4.79
C CYS A 76 3.61 -1.79 -6.17
N VAL A 77 4.38 -2.10 -7.21
CA VAL A 77 4.13 -1.73 -8.61
C VAL A 77 4.08 -2.96 -9.50
N ASP A 78 3.34 -2.89 -10.60
CA ASP A 78 3.23 -3.99 -11.56
C ASP A 78 4.49 -4.04 -12.47
N PRO A 79 5.29 -5.12 -12.44
CA PRO A 79 6.46 -5.25 -13.32
C PRO A 79 6.11 -5.22 -14.82
N LYS A 80 4.85 -5.48 -15.19
CA LYS A 80 4.39 -5.47 -16.58
C LYS A 80 4.08 -4.08 -17.11
N SER A 81 3.88 -3.10 -16.22
CA SER A 81 3.59 -1.71 -16.61
C SER A 81 4.79 -1.07 -17.31
N GLU A 82 4.54 -0.38 -18.43
CA GLU A 82 5.61 0.18 -19.26
C GLU A 82 6.44 1.25 -18.53
N TRP A 83 5.79 2.09 -17.72
CA TRP A 83 6.49 3.08 -16.90
C TRP A 83 7.40 2.44 -15.84
N VAL A 84 7.01 1.26 -15.32
CA VAL A 84 7.83 0.51 -14.35
C VAL A 84 9.07 -0.03 -15.03
N LYS A 85 8.93 -0.63 -16.21
CA LYS A 85 10.08 -1.13 -17.00
C LYS A 85 11.08 -0.01 -17.29
N ASN A 86 10.59 1.15 -17.73
CA ASN A 86 11.43 2.32 -18.02
C ASN A 86 12.13 2.86 -16.77
N LEU A 87 11.42 2.90 -15.64
CA LEU A 87 11.98 3.34 -14.36
C LEU A 87 13.10 2.40 -13.89
N ILE A 88 12.86 1.09 -13.88
CA ILE A 88 13.83 0.13 -13.33
C ILE A 88 14.99 -0.19 -14.27
N ALA A 89 14.93 0.23 -15.54
CA ALA A 89 15.98 0.00 -16.53
C ALA A 89 17.37 0.49 -16.07
N ASN A 90 17.39 1.54 -15.24
CA ASN A 90 18.61 2.12 -14.66
C ASN A 90 18.75 1.87 -13.14
N MET A 91 17.94 0.98 -12.58
CA MET A 91 17.96 0.62 -11.16
C MET A 91 18.60 -0.75 -10.94
N ARG A 92 19.00 -1.03 -9.70
CA ARG A 92 19.54 -2.33 -9.28
C ARG A 92 18.51 -3.10 -8.47
N LYS A 93 18.40 -4.39 -8.73
CA LYS A 93 17.65 -5.30 -7.85
C LYS A 93 18.45 -5.49 -6.56
N GLU A 94 17.80 -5.30 -5.42
CA GLU A 94 18.33 -5.63 -4.08
C GLU A 94 18.25 -7.12 -3.79
#